data_AF-A0A7W6A9T2-F1
#
_entry.id   AF-A0A7W6A9T2-F1
#
_cell.length_a   1.000
_cell.length_b   1.000
_cell.length_c   1.000
_cell.angle_alpha   90.00
_cell.angle_beta   90.00
_cell.angle_gamma   90.00
#
_symmetry.space_group_name_H-M   'P 1'
#
loop_
_entity.id
_entity.type
_entity.pdbx_description
1 polymer ?
#
loop_
_entity_poly.entity_id
_entity_poly.type
_entity_poly.pdbx_seq_one_letter_code
_entity_poly.pdbx_strand_id
1 'polypeptide(L)' 'MSHPNVTLEHVIALAQAAMEGADALGMPLAGNHIAAGLDILRAACPQQVEAHDPA' A
#
# COMPACT_ATOMS: atom_id res chain seq x y z
N MET A 1 -2.40 2.35 -24.36
CA MET A 1 -1.54 1.47 -23.54
C MET A 1 -2.33 1.18 -22.28
N SER A 2 -2.84 -0.04 -22.09
CA SER A 2 -3.60 -0.39 -20.89
C SER A 2 -2.65 -0.32 -19.70
N HIS A 3 -2.88 0.59 -18.77
CA HIS A 3 -2.19 0.56 -17.49
C HIS A 3 -2.46 -0.83 -16.89
N PRO A 4 -1.43 -1.61 -16.52
CA PRO A 4 -1.66 -2.84 -15.79
C PRO A 4 -2.49 -2.49 -14.57
N ASN A 5 -3.57 -3.23 -14.30
CA ASN A 5 -4.43 -3.01 -13.14
C ASN A 5 -3.60 -3.15 -11.86
N VAL A 6 -3.03 -2.03 -11.39
CA VAL A 6 -2.31 -1.98 -10.13
C VAL A 6 -3.37 -2.05 -9.03
N THR A 7 -3.41 -3.18 -8.32
CA THR A 7 -4.29 -3.36 -7.17
C THR A 7 -3.61 -2.84 -5.91
N LEU A 8 -4.42 -2.50 -4.89
CA LEU A 8 -3.89 -2.12 -3.58
C LEU A 8 -3.01 -3.23 -2.97
N GLU A 9 -3.38 -4.50 -3.17
CA GLU A 9 -2.59 -5.66 -2.75
C GLU A 9 -1.20 -5.66 -3.38
N HIS A 10 -1.10 -5.33 -4.67
CA HIS A 10 0.17 -5.26 -5.39
C HIS A 10 1.06 -4.14 -4.82
N VAL A 11 0.45 -3.00 -4.45
CA VAL A 11 1.16 -1.88 -3.81
C VAL A 11 1.66 -2.27 -2.42
N ILE A 12 0.84 -2.98 -1.63
CA ILE A 12 1.23 -3.48 -0.30
C ILE A 12 2.41 -4.46 -0.41
N ALA A 13 2.34 -5.43 -1.31
CA ALA A 13 3.40 -6.41 -1.51
C ALA A 13 4.73 -5.75 -1.93
N LEU A 14 4.66 -4.78 -2.85
CA LEU A 14 5.85 -4.04 -3.28
C LEU A 14 6.44 -3.18 -2.15
N ALA A 15 5.59 -2.53 -1.36
CA ALA A 15 6.04 -1.73 -0.21
C ALA A 15 6.73 -2.58 0.85
N GLN A 16 6.23 -3.80 1.13
CA GLN A 16 6.87 -4.75 2.05
C GLN A 16 8.26 -5.16 1.55
N ALA A 17 8.38 -5.54 0.28
CA ALA A 17 9.68 -5.89 -0.30
C ALA A 17 10.67 -4.71 -0.27
N ALA A 18 10.18 -3.48 -0.49
CA ALA A 18 11.00 -2.27 -0.40
C ALA A 18 11.46 -1.98 1.05
N MET A 19 10.63 -2.26 2.05
CA MET A 19 11.01 -2.14 3.46
C MET A 19 12.08 -3.17 3.85
N GLU A 20 11.96 -4.42 3.40
CA GLU A 20 12.98 -5.46 3.61
C GLU A 20 14.32 -5.06 2.96
N GLY A 21 14.27 -4.51 1.74
CA GLY A 21 15.45 -3.97 1.08
C GLY A 21 16.07 -2.79 1.84
N ALA A 22 15.24 -1.91 2.40
CA ALA A 22 15.72 -0.79 3.22
C ALA A 22 16.40 -1.26 4.51
N ASP A 23 15.89 -2.30 5.15
CA ASP A 23 16.50 -2.93 6.32
C ASP A 23 17.85 -3.58 5.97
N ALA A 24 17.89 -4.36 4.89
CA ALA A 24 19.12 -5.00 4.40
C ALA A 24 20.23 -3.99 4.03
N LEU A 25 19.85 -2.79 3.58
CA LEU A 25 20.77 -1.69 3.26
C LEU A 25 21.14 -0.81 4.47
N GLY A 26 20.58 -1.08 5.66
CA GLY A 26 20.78 -0.24 6.84
C GLY A 26 20.20 1.17 6.69
N MET A 27 19.09 1.29 5.96
CA MET A 27 18.39 2.55 5.66
C MET A 27 17.03 2.64 6.39
N PRO A 28 17.02 2.73 7.74
CA PRO A 28 15.78 2.67 8.53
C PRO A 28 14.81 3.83 8.23
N LEU A 29 15.34 5.01 7.88
CA LEU A 29 14.51 6.17 7.49
C LEU A 29 13.68 5.88 6.23
N ALA A 30 14.25 5.17 5.25
CA ALA A 30 13.55 4.81 4.03
C ALA A 30 12.41 3.82 4.33
N GLY A 31 12.68 2.80 5.14
CA GLY A 31 11.64 1.86 5.60
C GLY A 31 10.49 2.55 6.33
N ASN A 32 10.79 3.49 7.23
CA ASN A 32 9.78 4.26 7.96
C ASN A 32 8.91 5.13 7.04
N HIS A 33 9.51 5.77 6.03
CA HIS A 33 8.75 6.56 5.06
C HIS A 33 7.83 5.69 4.20
N ILE A 34 8.28 4.50 3.81
CA ILE A 34 7.46 3.55 3.05
C ILE A 34 6.27 3.08 3.90
N ALA A 35 6.51 2.72 5.16
CA ALA A 35 5.45 2.33 6.09
C ALA A 35 4.41 3.43 6.28
N ALA A 36 4.85 4.68 6.51
CA ALA A 36 3.95 5.83 6.66
C ALA A 36 3.12 6.08 5.39
N GLY A 37 3.72 5.96 4.20
CA GLY A 37 3.00 6.06 2.93
C GLY A 37 1.92 4.98 2.79
N LEU A 38 2.22 3.75 3.23
CA LEU A 38 1.27 2.64 3.18
C LEU A 38 0.07 2.85 4.10
N ASP A 39 0.29 3.41 5.29
CA ASP A 39 -0.79 3.72 6.24
C ASP A 39 -1.71 4.83 5.70
N ILE A 40 -1.16 5.85 5.04
CA ILE A 40 -1.95 6.88 4.36
C ILE A 40 -2.81 6.27 3.25
N LEU A 41 -2.24 5.38 2.43
CA LEU A 41 -2.98 4.71 1.36
C LEU A 41 -4.11 3.82 1.90
N ARG A 42 -3.86 3.10 2.99
CA ARG A 42 -4.89 2.29 3.67
C ARG A 42 -6.00 3.17 4.24
N ALA A 43 -5.66 4.30 4.84
CA ALA A 43 -6.63 5.25 5.38
C ALA A 43 -7.42 5.97 4.27
N ALA A 44 -6.80 6.21 3.12
CA ALA A 44 -7.42 6.84 1.96
C ALA A 44 -8.25 5.88 1.11
N CYS A 45 -8.06 4.56 1.28
CA CYS A 45 -8.92 3.57 0.66
C CYS A 45 -10.23 3.54 1.45
N PRO A 46 -11.34 4.10 0.93
CA PRO A 46 -12.60 4.01 1.63
C PRO A 46 -12.87 2.53 1.81
N GLN A 47 -13.14 2.12 3.06
CA GLN A 47 -13.76 0.82 3.29
C GLN A 47 -14.90 0.73 2.27
N GLN A 48 -14.87 -0.27 1.39
CA GLN A 48 -16.04 -0.68 0.64
C GLN A 48 -17.04 -1.19 1.69
N VAL A 49 -17.63 -0.28 2.47
CA VAL A 49 -18.78 -0.56 3.31
C VAL A 49 -19.93 -0.67 2.33
N GLU A 50 -20.19 -1.93 1.98
CA GLU A 50 -21.52 -2.45 1.70
C GLU A 50 -22.62 -1.57 2.31
N ALA A 51 -23.25 -0.76 1.47
CA ALA A 51 -24.66 -0.44 1.58
C ALA A 51 -25.30 -0.83 0.24
N HIS A 52 -25.27 -2.14 -0.01
CA HIS A 52 -26.26 -2.76 -0.87
C HIS A 52 -27.55 -2.83 -0.05
N ASP A 53 -28.46 -1.89 -0.26
CA ASP A 53 -29.87 -2.10 0.08
C ASP A 53 -30.69 -1.75 -1.18
N PRO A 54 -31.29 -2.76 -1.84
CA PRO A 54 -32.19 -2.54 -2.97
C PRO A 54 -33.56 -2.12 -2.45
N ALA A 55 -34.06 -0.97 -2.92
CA ALA A 55 -35.48 -0.61 -2.84
C ALA A 55 -36.13 -0.73 -4.21
#